data_AF-A0A6L7GFY1-F1
#
_entry.id   AF-A0A6L7GFY1-F1
#
_cell.length_a   1.000
_cell.length_b   1.000
_cell.length_c   1.000
_cell.angle_alpha   90.00
_cell.angle_beta   90.00
_cell.angle_gamma   90.00
#
_symmetry.space_group_name_H-M   'P 1'
#
loop_
_entity.id
_entity.type
_entity.pdbx_description
1 polymer ?
#
loop_
_entity_poly.entity_id
_entity_poly.type
_entity_poly.pdbx_seq_one_letter_code
_entity_poly.pdbx_strand_id
1 'polypeptide(L)'
;MRKLVLAAAVAGAALTLAACSEGTQDSAEVTADSAMADAEANMDAAAENVDAAAENVDAAATEVAADADEAAAETEAAVQGETEAEAQVD
;
A
#
# COMPACT_ATOMS: atom_id res chain seq x y z
N MET A 1 28.07 28.52 -53.08
CA MET A 1 27.24 29.00 -51.94
C MET A 1 26.15 28.01 -51.51
N ARG A 2 25.45 27.30 -52.41
CA ARG A 2 24.39 26.32 -52.02
C ARG A 2 24.87 25.10 -51.21
N LYS A 3 26.13 24.69 -51.35
CA LYS A 3 26.68 23.48 -50.69
C LYS A 3 27.06 23.67 -49.21
N LEU A 4 27.29 24.90 -48.76
CA LEU A 4 27.65 25.21 -47.36
C LEU A 4 26.42 25.31 -46.45
N VAL A 5 25.27 25.72 -47.02
CA VAL A 5 24.00 25.84 -46.28
C VAL A 5 23.47 24.47 -45.84
N LEU A 6 23.61 23.44 -46.68
CA LEU A 6 23.20 22.07 -46.35
C LEU A 6 24.04 21.44 -45.23
N ALA A 7 25.35 21.72 -45.20
CA ALA A 7 26.23 21.21 -44.14
C ALA A 7 25.93 21.83 -42.77
N ALA A 8 25.62 23.14 -42.73
CA ALA A 8 25.22 23.82 -41.51
C ALA A 8 23.85 23.33 -40.98
N ALA A 9 22.90 23.06 -41.88
CA ALA A 9 21.59 22.53 -41.50
C ALA A 9 21.67 21.10 -40.93
N VAL A 10 22.51 20.24 -41.51
CA VAL A 10 22.73 18.87 -41.01
C VAL A 10 23.46 18.86 -39.66
N ALA A 11 24.45 19.74 -39.48
CA ALA A 11 25.15 19.89 -38.19
C ALA A 11 24.22 20.43 -37.09
N GLY A 12 23.34 21.39 -37.40
CA GLY A 12 22.33 21.88 -36.48
C GLY A 12 21.31 20.81 -36.09
N ALA A 13 20.82 20.02 -37.06
CA ALA A 13 19.88 18.93 -36.82
C ALA A 13 20.48 17.80 -35.96
N ALA A 14 21.77 17.47 -36.17
CA ALA A 14 22.47 16.47 -35.37
C ALA A 14 22.67 16.94 -33.92
N LEU A 15 22.99 18.22 -33.69
CA LEU A 15 23.08 18.78 -32.33
C LEU A 15 21.73 18.80 -31.62
N THR A 16 20.64 19.13 -32.33
CA THR A 16 19.29 19.09 -31.73
C THR A 16 18.84 17.68 -31.41
N LEU A 17 19.24 16.68 -32.19
CA LEU A 17 18.91 15.28 -31.93
C LEU A 17 19.68 14.72 -30.71
N ALA A 18 20.95 15.13 -30.53
CA ALA A 18 21.73 14.80 -29.34
C ALA A 18 21.16 15.46 -28.07
N ALA A 19 20.73 16.73 -28.15
CA ALA A 19 20.07 17.42 -27.05
C ALA A 19 18.68 16.82 -26.70
N CYS A 20 17.93 16.36 -27.71
CA CYS A 20 16.71 15.60 -27.48
C CYS A 20 16.98 14.22 -26.87
N SER A 21 18.14 13.60 -27.12
CA SER A 21 18.53 12.32 -26.50
C SER A 21 18.89 12.48 -25.03
N GLU A 22 19.65 13.51 -24.67
CA GLU A 22 20.05 13.79 -23.28
C GLU A 22 18.85 14.25 -22.44
N GLY A 23 18.01 15.15 -22.95
CA GLY A 23 16.77 15.54 -22.27
C GLY A 23 15.75 14.41 -22.13
N THR A 24 15.72 13.46 -23.08
CA THR A 24 14.90 12.24 -22.97
C THR A 24 15.46 11.29 -21.92
N GLN A 25 16.79 11.16 -21.83
CA GLN A 25 17.44 10.34 -20.81
C GLN A 25 17.22 10.91 -19.41
N ASP A 26 17.43 12.21 -19.21
CA ASP A 26 17.14 12.89 -17.93
C ASP A 26 15.66 12.74 -17.54
N SER A 27 14.74 12.91 -18.49
CA SER A 27 13.30 12.74 -18.23
C SER A 27 12.95 11.28 -17.89
N ALA A 28 13.62 10.31 -18.52
CA ALA A 28 13.44 8.90 -18.24
C ALA A 28 14.00 8.53 -16.85
N GLU A 29 15.13 9.10 -16.46
CA GLU A 29 15.75 8.89 -15.14
C GLU A 29 14.85 9.49 -14.04
N VAL A 30 14.38 10.72 -14.22
CA VAL A 30 13.38 11.35 -13.32
C VAL A 30 12.08 10.53 -13.26
N THR A 31 11.61 10.00 -14.38
CA THR A 31 10.42 9.15 -14.41
C THR A 31 10.64 7.84 -13.67
N ALA A 32 11.82 7.23 -13.80
CA ALA A 32 12.18 6.00 -13.09
C ALA A 32 12.26 6.25 -11.59
N ASP A 33 12.91 7.34 -11.16
CA ASP A 33 12.99 7.74 -9.76
C ASP A 33 11.61 8.04 -9.18
N SER A 34 10.77 8.75 -9.94
CA SER A 34 9.39 9.04 -9.52
C SER A 34 8.55 7.77 -9.40
N ALA A 35 8.70 6.82 -10.34
CA ALA A 35 8.00 5.55 -10.29
C ALA A 35 8.45 4.68 -9.11
N MET A 36 9.74 4.73 -8.74
CA MET A 36 10.24 4.07 -7.52
C MET A 36 9.67 4.73 -6.26
N ALA A 37 9.68 6.06 -6.18
CA ALA A 37 9.10 6.79 -5.05
C ALA A 37 7.59 6.51 -4.89
N ASP A 38 6.84 6.46 -5.99
CA ASP A 38 5.43 6.08 -5.97
C ASP A 38 5.23 4.62 -5.52
N ALA A 39 6.11 3.70 -5.93
CA ALA A 39 6.05 2.31 -5.49
C ALA A 39 6.32 2.18 -3.99
N GLU A 40 7.32 2.89 -3.47
CA GLU A 40 7.65 2.94 -2.04
C GLU A 40 6.48 3.51 -1.24
N ALA A 41 5.94 4.67 -1.63
CA ALA A 41 4.81 5.29 -0.96
C ALA A 41 3.55 4.39 -0.94
N ASN A 42 3.28 3.67 -2.03
CA ASN A 42 2.16 2.72 -2.08
C ASN A 42 2.42 1.47 -1.24
N MET A 43 3.66 0.99 -1.16
CA MET A 43 4.02 -0.11 -0.26
C MET A 43 3.85 0.28 1.20
N ASP A 44 4.32 1.46 1.59
CA ASP A 44 4.17 1.97 2.96
C ASP A 44 2.70 2.15 3.31
N ALA A 45 1.91 2.77 2.43
CA ALA A 45 0.46 2.89 2.64
C ALA A 45 -0.24 1.53 2.71
N ALA A 46 0.18 0.55 1.91
CA ALA A 46 -0.37 -0.81 1.99
C ALA A 46 -0.01 -1.49 3.32
N ALA A 47 1.22 -1.32 3.81
CA ALA A 47 1.66 -1.85 5.10
C ALA A 47 0.85 -1.25 6.25
N GLU A 48 0.68 0.07 6.29
CA GLU A 48 -0.15 0.75 7.30
C GLU A 48 -1.60 0.25 7.29
N ASN A 49 -2.18 0.03 6.10
CA ASN A 49 -3.54 -0.52 5.99
C ASN A 49 -3.64 -1.97 6.48
N VAL A 50 -2.60 -2.78 6.27
CA VAL A 50 -2.54 -4.17 6.76
C VAL A 50 -2.44 -4.18 8.29
N ASP A 51 -1.59 -3.33 8.87
CA ASP A 51 -1.46 -3.23 10.33
C ASP A 51 -2.78 -2.77 10.96
N ALA A 52 -3.43 -1.74 10.41
CA ALA A 52 -4.74 -1.30 10.87
C ALA A 52 -5.82 -2.40 10.72
N ALA A 53 -5.79 -3.17 9.62
CA ALA A 53 -6.70 -4.29 9.46
C ALA A 53 -6.45 -5.40 10.49
N ALA A 54 -5.18 -5.69 10.81
CA ALA A 54 -4.81 -6.67 11.82
C ALA A 54 -5.30 -6.26 13.21
N GLU A 55 -5.14 -5.00 13.60
CA GLU A 55 -5.66 -4.46 14.87
C GLU A 55 -7.19 -4.58 14.96
N ASN A 56 -7.91 -4.26 13.87
CA ASN A 56 -9.36 -4.42 13.83
C ASN A 56 -9.79 -5.89 13.95
N VAL A 57 -9.06 -6.81 13.32
CA VAL A 57 -9.32 -8.25 13.42
C VAL A 57 -9.08 -8.75 14.85
N ASP A 58 -8.02 -8.31 15.51
CA ASP A 58 -7.71 -8.68 16.90
C ASP A 58 -8.80 -8.19 17.88
N ALA A 59 -9.25 -6.95 17.71
CA ALA A 59 -10.36 -6.39 18.49
C ALA A 59 -11.65 -7.18 18.27
N ALA A 60 -12.00 -7.47 17.01
CA ALA A 60 -13.19 -8.26 16.68
C ALA A 60 -13.10 -9.70 17.21
N ALA A 61 -11.91 -10.32 17.17
CA ALA A 61 -11.70 -11.65 17.73
C ALA A 61 -11.87 -11.67 19.25
N THR A 62 -11.42 -10.62 19.94
CA THR A 62 -11.60 -10.46 21.39
C THR A 62 -13.08 -10.29 21.74
N GLU A 63 -13.82 -9.49 20.98
CA GLU A 63 -15.27 -9.31 21.16
C GLU A 63 -16.03 -10.63 20.94
N VAL A 64 -15.74 -11.34 19.85
CA VAL A 64 -16.35 -12.66 19.57
C VAL A 64 -16.03 -13.69 20.66
N ALA A 65 -14.81 -13.67 21.21
CA ALA A 65 -14.45 -14.56 22.32
C ALA A 65 -15.26 -14.23 23.58
N ALA A 66 -15.41 -12.95 23.92
CA ALA A 66 -16.23 -12.51 25.05
C ALA A 66 -17.71 -12.90 24.87
N ASP A 67 -18.29 -12.66 23.68
CA ASP A 67 -19.66 -13.06 23.35
C ASP A 67 -19.86 -14.58 23.44
N ALA A 68 -18.86 -15.35 23.02
CA ALA A 68 -18.89 -16.81 23.10
C ALA A 68 -18.85 -17.31 24.55
N ASP A 69 -18.01 -16.69 25.39
CA ASP A 69 -17.94 -17.00 26.82
C ASP A 69 -19.25 -16.64 27.54
N GLU A 70 -19.88 -15.51 27.21
CA GLU A 70 -21.19 -15.12 27.75
C GLU A 70 -22.29 -16.12 27.33
N ALA A 71 -22.36 -16.47 26.04
CA ALA A 71 -23.32 -17.47 25.56
C ALA A 71 -23.11 -18.86 26.18
N ALA A 72 -21.86 -19.24 26.45
CA ALA A 72 -21.53 -20.47 27.15
C ALA A 72 -22.04 -20.44 28.60
N ALA A 73 -21.77 -19.35 29.34
CA ALA A 73 -22.25 -19.16 30.71
C ALA A 73 -23.79 -19.15 30.80
N GLU A 74 -24.49 -18.50 29.86
CA GLU A 74 -25.95 -18.53 29.79
C GLU A 74 -26.47 -19.97 29.60
N THR A 75 -25.86 -20.72 28.68
CA THR A 75 -26.24 -22.11 28.40
C THR A 75 -26.00 -23.00 29.61
N GLU A 76 -24.86 -22.83 30.27
CA GLU A 76 -24.48 -23.58 31.47
C GLU A 76 -25.43 -23.29 32.63
N ALA A 77 -25.70 -22.02 32.92
CA ALA A 77 -26.67 -21.62 33.93
C ALA A 77 -28.06 -22.25 33.69
N ALA A 78 -28.51 -22.29 32.44
CA ALA A 78 -29.78 -22.90 32.06
C ALA A 78 -29.80 -24.43 32.25
N VAL A 79 -28.68 -25.12 31.98
CA VAL A 79 -28.56 -26.58 32.09
C VAL A 79 -28.37 -27.02 33.54
N GLN A 80 -27.56 -26.28 34.30
CA GLN A 80 -27.18 -26.60 35.68
C GLN A 80 -28.16 -26.03 36.71
N GLY A 81 -29.00 -25.07 36.32
CA GLY A 81 -30.02 -24.47 37.19
C GLY A 81 -29.42 -23.51 38.21
N GLU A 82 -28.33 -22.84 37.84
CA GLU A 82 -27.63 -21.83 38.64
C GLU A 82 -27.74 -20.44 38.00
N THR A 83 -27.14 -19.43 38.62
CA THR A 83 -27.09 -18.09 38.02
C THR A 83 -25.97 -17.99 36.99
N GLU A 84 -26.15 -17.17 35.96
CA GLU A 84 -25.11 -16.91 34.96
C GLU A 84 -23.80 -16.41 35.59
N ALA A 85 -23.88 -15.62 36.66
CA ALA A 85 -22.71 -15.16 37.39
C ALA A 85 -21.96 -16.29 38.13
N GLU A 86 -22.64 -17.36 38.50
CA GLU A 86 -22.01 -18.57 39.06
C GLU A 86 -21.38 -19.41 37.94
N ALA A 87 -22.09 -19.60 36.83
CA ALA A 87 -21.58 -20.30 35.65
C ALA A 87 -20.34 -19.61 35.03
N GLN A 88 -20.28 -18.28 35.06
CA GLN A 88 -19.19 -17.50 34.48
C GLN A 88 -17.88 -17.56 35.29
N VAL A 89 -17.89 -18.14 36.50
CA VAL A 89 -16.71 -18.26 37.38
C VAL A 89 -16.34 -19.71 37.75
N ASP A 90 -17.06 -20.71 37.23
CA ASP A 90 -16.77 -22.15 37.43
C ASP A 90 -15.69 -22.67 36.46
#